data_AF-A0A5N7ZL88-F1
#
_entry.id   AF-A0A5N7ZL88-F1
#
_cell.length_a   1.000
_cell.length_b   1.000
_cell.length_c   1.000
_cell.angle_alpha   90.00
_cell.angle_beta   90.00
_cell.angle_gamma   90.00
#
_symmetry.space_group_name_H-M   'P 1'
#
loop_
_entity.id
_entity.type
_entity.pdbx_description
1 polymer ?
#
loop_
_entity_poly.entity_id
_entity_poly.type
_entity_poly.pdbx_seq_one_letter_code
_entity_poly.pdbx_strand_id
1 'polypeptide(L)'
;MDLTEELQAAADELALARRRYAKGEEGLRLLHQSREAFINSLRNTGLTYAEAKTKYDNCLDEQDAQQLHVRQHMEYAERVHQHVLQRIALQAAPA
;
A
#
# COMPACT_ATOMS: atom_id res chain seq x y z
N MET A 1 7.32 23.46 -15.94
CA MET A 1 8.05 22.83 -14.83
C MET A 1 9.32 22.26 -15.43
N ASP A 2 10.46 22.41 -14.76
CA ASP A 2 11.71 21.82 -15.25
C ASP A 2 11.63 20.28 -15.15
N LEU A 3 12.17 19.55 -16.13
CA LEU A 3 12.17 18.08 -16.10
C LEU A 3 12.92 17.52 -14.89
N THR A 4 13.94 18.24 -14.40
CA THR A 4 14.63 17.89 -13.17
C THR A 4 13.69 17.98 -11.96
N GLU A 5 12.87 19.02 -11.88
CA GLU A 5 11.86 19.19 -10.83
C GLU A 5 10.75 18.13 -10.93
N GLU A 6 10.30 17.83 -12.15
CA GLU A 6 9.31 16.77 -12.41
C GLU A 6 9.87 15.39 -12.00
N LEU A 7 11.15 15.11 -12.28
CA LEU A 7 11.79 13.86 -11.90
C LEU A 7 11.90 13.73 -10.38
N GLN A 8 12.34 14.79 -9.70
CA GLN A 8 12.45 14.80 -8.25
C GLN A 8 11.08 14.57 -7.60
N ALA A 9 10.04 15.28 -8.05
CA ALA A 9 8.69 15.09 -7.54
C ALA A 9 8.16 13.66 -7.75
N ALA A 10 8.40 13.07 -8.93
CA ALA A 10 8.00 11.70 -9.21
C ALA A 10 8.78 10.67 -8.36
N ALA A 11 10.06 10.92 -8.10
CA ALA A 11 10.89 10.07 -7.25
C ALA A 11 10.44 10.13 -5.78
N ASP A 12 10.12 11.32 -5.27
CA ASP A 12 9.62 11.51 -3.90
C ASP A 12 8.27 10.82 -3.69
N GLU A 13 7.35 10.95 -4.65
CA GLU A 13 6.05 10.27 -4.57
C GLU A 13 6.20 8.74 -4.64
N LEU A 14 7.06 8.23 -5.54
CA LEU A 14 7.34 6.79 -5.61
C LEU A 14 7.95 6.27 -4.30
N ALA A 15 8.89 7.02 -3.70
CA ALA A 15 9.48 6.65 -2.43
C ALA A 15 8.44 6.62 -1.29
N LEU A 16 7.54 7.60 -1.25
CA LEU A 16 6.45 7.64 -0.28
C LEU A 16 5.47 6.48 -0.47
N ALA A 17 5.07 6.20 -1.72
CA ALA A 17 4.17 5.10 -2.05
C ALA A 17 4.76 3.73 -1.68
N ARG A 18 6.04 3.50 -1.95
CA ARG A 18 6.76 2.27 -1.54
C ARG A 18 6.79 2.09 -0.02
N ARG A 19 7.05 3.17 0.73
CA ARG A 19 7.03 3.12 2.21
C ARG A 19 5.64 2.78 2.75
N ARG A 20 4.59 3.39 2.19
CA ARG A 20 3.19 3.10 2.56
C ARG A 20 2.83 1.64 2.27
N TYR A 21 3.17 1.16 1.08
CA TYR A 21 2.94 -0.22 0.67
C TYR A 21 3.63 -1.21 1.62
N ALA A 22 4.93 -1.05 1.87
CA ALA A 22 5.68 -1.94 2.75
C ALA A 22 5.12 -1.95 4.20
N LYS A 23 4.70 -0.79 4.71
CA LYS A 23 4.07 -0.71 6.03
C LYS A 23 2.73 -1.45 6.07
N GLY A 24 1.93 -1.35 5.02
CA GLY A 24 0.66 -2.07 4.91
C GLY A 24 0.82 -3.58 4.82
N GLU A 25 1.81 -4.08 4.05
CA GLU A 25 2.14 -5.51 3.99
C GLU A 25 2.51 -6.06 5.36
N GLU A 26 3.33 -5.32 6.12
CA GLU A 26 3.71 -5.71 7.47
C GLU A 26 2.50 -5.71 8.42
N GLY A 27 1.62 -4.71 8.31
CA GLY A 27 0.37 -4.66 9.07
C GLY A 27 -0.54 -5.85 8.81
N LEU A 28 -0.76 -6.20 7.53
CA LEU A 28 -1.56 -7.37 7.15
C LEU A 28 -0.94 -8.67 7.65
N ARG A 29 0.38 -8.83 7.51
CA ARG A 29 1.11 -9.99 8.02
C ARG A 29 0.88 -10.16 9.53
N LEU A 30 0.96 -9.07 10.30
CA LEU A 30 0.69 -9.09 11.73
C LEU A 30 -0.79 -9.41 12.03
N LEU A 31 -1.73 -8.85 11.27
CA LEU A 31 -3.16 -9.13 11.43
C LEU A 31 -3.44 -10.63 11.26
N HIS A 32 -2.92 -11.24 10.20
CA HIS A 32 -3.02 -12.69 9.97
C HIS A 32 -2.45 -13.51 11.13
N GLN A 33 -1.28 -13.14 11.64
CA GLN A 33 -0.65 -13.82 12.77
C GLN A 33 -1.43 -13.66 14.08
N SER A 34 -2.18 -12.56 14.20
CA SER A 34 -2.94 -12.22 15.41
C SER A 34 -4.33 -12.85 15.49
N ARG A 35 -4.78 -13.59 14.47
CA ARG A 35 -6.17 -14.06 14.31
C ARG A 35 -6.81 -14.59 15.60
N GLU A 36 -6.21 -15.57 16.24
CA GLU A 36 -6.77 -16.18 17.45
C GLU A 36 -6.79 -15.20 18.63
N ALA A 37 -5.75 -14.39 18.79
CA ALA A 37 -5.70 -13.38 19.85
C ALA A 37 -6.77 -12.29 19.65
N PHE A 38 -6.97 -11.85 18.41
CA PHE A 38 -8.01 -10.88 18.03
C PHE A 38 -9.42 -11.45 18.33
N ILE A 39 -9.71 -12.66 17.85
CA ILE A 39 -11.00 -13.31 18.07
C ILE A 39 -11.27 -13.49 19.57
N ASN A 40 -10.26 -13.93 20.34
CA ASN A 40 -10.43 -14.10 21.79
C ASN A 40 -10.60 -12.77 22.52
N SER A 41 -9.92 -11.70 22.10
CA SER A 41 -10.15 -10.34 22.62
C SER A 41 -11.60 -9.90 22.42
N LEU A 42 -12.16 -10.12 21.24
CA LEU A 42 -13.57 -9.84 20.95
C LEU A 42 -14.53 -10.70 21.78
N ARG A 43 -14.21 -11.97 21.99
CA ARG A 43 -15.04 -12.84 22.83
C ARG A 43 -15.08 -12.40 24.29
N ASN A 44 -13.98 -11.83 24.80
CA ASN A 44 -13.92 -11.27 26.15
C ASN A 44 -14.85 -10.06 26.35
N THR A 45 -15.43 -9.51 25.28
CA THR A 45 -16.45 -8.44 25.37
C THR A 45 -17.89 -8.97 25.35
N GLY A 46 -18.07 -10.30 25.33
CA GLY A 46 -19.38 -10.96 25.35
C GLY A 46 -19.86 -11.47 23.98
N LEU A 47 -19.05 -11.33 22.92
CA LEU A 47 -19.38 -11.89 21.61
C LEU A 47 -19.21 -13.42 21.59
N THR A 48 -20.08 -14.09 20.86
CA THR A 48 -19.87 -15.50 20.50
C THR A 48 -18.67 -15.64 19.57
N TYR A 49 -18.14 -16.86 19.45
CA TYR A 49 -17.05 -17.13 18.51
C TYR A 49 -17.44 -16.76 17.07
N ALA A 50 -18.66 -17.08 16.65
CA ALA A 50 -19.13 -16.79 15.30
C ALA A 50 -19.15 -15.28 15.01
N GLU A 51 -19.68 -14.47 15.93
CA GLU A 51 -19.70 -13.01 15.79
C GLU A 51 -18.30 -12.40 15.80
N ALA A 52 -17.42 -12.88 16.69
CA ALA A 52 -16.04 -12.43 16.76
C ALA A 52 -15.26 -12.80 15.49
N LYS A 53 -15.47 -14.00 14.96
CA LYS A 53 -14.88 -14.44 13.68
C LYS A 53 -15.34 -13.56 12.53
N THR A 54 -16.65 -13.30 12.39
CA THR A 54 -17.17 -12.42 11.34
C THR A 54 -16.56 -11.03 11.41
N LYS A 55 -16.39 -10.46 12.61
CA LYS A 55 -15.74 -9.15 12.76
C LYS A 55 -14.27 -9.17 12.37
N TYR A 56 -13.52 -10.21 12.72
CA TYR A 56 -12.15 -10.39 12.27
C TYR A 56 -12.06 -10.51 10.74
N ASP A 57 -12.90 -11.36 10.15
CA ASP A 57 -12.91 -11.58 8.70
C ASP A 57 -13.24 -10.29 7.95
N ASN A 58 -14.26 -9.53 8.37
CA ASN A 58 -14.58 -8.23 7.78
C ASN A 58 -13.42 -7.23 7.90
N CYS A 59 -12.74 -7.19 9.05
CA CYS A 59 -11.59 -6.32 9.25
C CYS A 59 -10.45 -6.70 8.29
N LEU A 60 -10.18 -8.00 8.12
CA LEU A 60 -9.18 -8.49 7.19
C LEU A 60 -9.52 -8.12 5.75
N ASP A 61 -10.76 -8.37 5.31
CA ASP A 61 -11.22 -8.03 3.97
C ASP A 61 -11.09 -6.52 3.68
N GLU A 62 -11.43 -5.66 4.64
CA GLU A 62 -11.27 -4.21 4.53
C GLU A 62 -9.79 -3.80 4.42
N GLN A 63 -8.89 -4.41 5.21
CA GLN A 63 -7.47 -4.14 5.15
C GLN A 63 -6.84 -4.62 3.83
N ASP A 64 -7.24 -5.79 3.32
CA ASP A 64 -6.80 -6.32 2.03
C ASP A 64 -7.22 -5.41 0.87
N ALA A 65 -8.48 -4.94 0.89
CA ALA A 65 -8.97 -3.98 -0.10
C ALA A 65 -8.19 -2.65 -0.05
N GLN A 66 -7.93 -2.12 1.15
CA GLN A 66 -7.10 -0.91 1.30
C GLN A 66 -5.68 -1.12 0.77
N GLN A 67 -5.07 -2.26 1.07
CA GLN A 67 -3.72 -2.56 0.62
C GLN A 67 -3.65 -2.72 -0.91
N LEU A 68 -4.67 -3.29 -1.53
CA LEU A 68 -4.79 -3.34 -2.98
C LEU A 68 -4.76 -1.93 -3.60
N HIS A 69 -5.47 -0.97 -3.01
CA HIS A 69 -5.44 0.42 -3.47
C HIS A 69 -4.06 1.06 -3.29
N VAL A 70 -3.38 0.80 -2.17
CA VAL A 70 -2.01 1.28 -1.94
C VAL A 70 -1.03 0.70 -2.97
N ARG A 71 -1.17 -0.59 -3.31
CA ARG A 71 -0.37 -1.23 -4.37
C ARG A 71 -0.60 -0.57 -5.72
N GLN A 72 -1.86 -0.38 -6.11
CA GLN A 72 -2.21 0.28 -7.38
C GLN A 72 -1.64 1.69 -7.46
N HIS A 73 -1.67 2.44 -6.35
CA HIS A 73 -1.08 3.76 -6.26
C HIS A 73 0.45 3.73 -6.42
N MET A 74 1.14 2.77 -5.80
CA MET A 74 2.58 2.56 -5.96
C MET A 74 2.95 2.23 -7.41
N GLU A 75 2.22 1.31 -8.05
CA GLU A 75 2.41 0.95 -9.47
C GLU A 75 2.17 2.15 -10.40
N TYR A 76 1.22 3.02 -10.06
CA TYR A 76 1.00 4.26 -10.79
C TYR A 76 2.18 5.24 -10.62
N ALA A 77 2.64 5.48 -9.39
CA ALA A 77 3.79 6.36 -9.14
C ALA A 77 5.06 5.86 -9.86
N GLU A 78 5.25 4.54 -9.93
CA GLU A 78 6.36 3.94 -10.68
C GLU A 78 6.27 4.24 -12.17
N ARG A 79 5.08 4.10 -12.77
CA ARG A 79 4.86 4.47 -14.18
C ARG A 79 5.12 5.94 -14.46
N VAL A 80 4.70 6.84 -13.56
CA VAL A 80 4.97 8.28 -13.68
C VAL A 80 6.47 8.56 -13.64
N HIS A 81 7.19 8.00 -12.68
CA HIS A 81 8.64 8.15 -12.57
C HIS A 81 9.37 7.65 -13.83
N GLN A 82 9.00 6.47 -14.34
CA GLN A 82 9.57 5.93 -15.59
C GLN A 82 9.26 6.81 -16.80
N HIS A 83 8.05 7.36 -16.86
CA HIS A 83 7.66 8.27 -17.94
C HIS A 83 8.50 9.55 -17.97
N VAL A 84 8.79 10.15 -16.80
CA VAL A 84 9.65 11.34 -16.72
C VAL A 84 11.09 11.01 -17.13
N LEU A 85 11.64 9.88 -16.66
CA LEU A 85 12.96 9.42 -17.09
C LEU A 85 13.05 9.24 -18.61
N GLN A 86 12.01 8.65 -19.22
CA GLN A 86 11.95 8.48 -20.68
C GLN A 86 11.95 9.83 -21.40
N ARG A 87 11.19 10.82 -20.92
CA ARG A 87 11.19 12.17 -21.50
C ARG A 87 12.55 12.84 -21.44
N ILE A 88 13.25 12.70 -20.31
CA ILE A 88 14.63 13.22 -20.14
C ILE A 88 15.57 12.54 -21.14
N ALA A 89 15.51 11.22 -21.25
CA ALA A 89 16.35 10.46 -22.18
C ALA A 89 16.12 10.87 -23.64
N LEU A 90 14.87 11.11 -24.04
CA LEU A 90 14.53 11.58 -25.39
C LEU A 90 15.06 12.99 -25.67
N GLN A 91 15.11 13.88 -24.68
CA GLN A 91 15.72 15.21 -24.84
C GLN A 91 17.25 15.17 -24.90
N ALA A 92 17.87 14.17 -24.27
CA ALA A 92 19.32 13.99 -24.26
C ALA A 92 19.84 13.25 -25.51
N ALA A 93 18.96 12.68 -26.34
CA ALA A 93 19.36 11.97 -27.55
C ALA A 93 19.84 12.97 -28.64
N PRO A 94 21.05 12.80 -29.20
CA PRO A 94 21.50 13.61 -30.32
C PRO A 94 20.66 13.30 -31.57
N ALA A 95 20.42 14.34 -32.38
CA ALA A 95 19.70 14.26 -33.66
C ALA A 95 20.45 13.42 -34.72
#